data_AF-A0A534S4I1-F1
#
_entry.id   AF-A0A534S4I1-F1
#
_cell.length_a   1.000
_cell.length_b   1.000
_cell.length_c   1.000
_cell.angle_alpha   90.00
_cell.angle_beta   90.00
_cell.angle_gamma   90.00
#
_symmetry.space_group_name_H-M   'P 1'
#
loop_
_entity.id
_entity.type
_entity.pdbx_description
1 polymer ?
#
loop_
_entity_poly.entity_id
_entity_poly.type
_entity_poly.pdbx_seq_one_letter_code
_entity_poly.pdbx_strand_id
1 'polypeptide(L)'
;MTNQLPAQQFFDVVKPDLLYVPTAKSLTNPPPLPGPNNVDHYKCYKVKVTSGTPKFPRDIQVTVSDQFRHIAGTFNVLKPRHLCTPVSKNGEVVHNPNAHLMCYVSRPARGQPKHVPVAPVYVHDQFGPQTLATVKEDELCIPSLKTVLP
;
A
#
# COMPACT_ATOMS: atom_id res chain seq x y z
N MET A 1 11.91 0.46 13.44
CA MET A 1 12.20 0.72 12.01
C MET A 1 11.80 2.15 11.74
N THR A 2 12.76 3.03 11.43
CA THR A 2 12.46 4.42 11.08
C THR A 2 11.90 4.46 9.66
N ASN A 3 10.75 5.12 9.47
CA ASN A 3 10.19 5.35 8.15
C ASN A 3 11.22 6.10 7.30
N GLN A 4 11.64 5.52 6.17
CA GLN A 4 12.68 6.09 5.30
C GLN A 4 12.21 7.33 4.52
N LEU A 5 10.95 7.75 4.71
CA LEU A 5 10.36 8.93 4.12
C LEU A 5 10.40 10.14 5.07
N PRO A 6 10.28 11.37 4.52
CA PRO A 6 10.37 12.61 5.30
C PRO A 6 9.42 12.63 6.50
N ALA A 7 9.92 13.15 7.63
CA ALA A 7 9.26 13.07 8.93
C ALA A 7 7.88 13.76 9.01
N GLN A 8 7.62 14.79 8.18
CA GLN A 8 6.36 15.52 8.21
C GLN A 8 5.97 16.03 6.81
N GLN A 9 4.74 15.72 6.39
CA GLN A 9 4.18 16.08 5.09
C GLN A 9 2.70 16.46 5.27
N PHE A 10 2.20 17.36 4.43
CA PHE A 10 0.85 17.92 4.52
C PHE A 10 0.05 17.53 3.27
N PHE A 11 -1.13 16.97 3.48
CA PHE A 11 -1.95 16.47 2.38
C PHE A 11 -3.42 16.84 2.50
N ASP A 12 -4.00 17.19 1.36
CA ASP A 12 -5.44 17.35 1.18
C ASP A 12 -6.04 16.00 0.77
N VAL A 13 -7.01 15.52 1.55
CA VAL A 13 -7.81 14.33 1.24
C VAL A 13 -8.88 14.72 0.23
N VAL A 14 -8.90 14.08 -0.94
CA VAL A 14 -9.74 14.49 -2.08
C VAL A 14 -11.04 13.68 -2.14
N LYS A 15 -10.93 12.36 -2.31
CA LYS A 15 -12.10 11.45 -2.40
C LYS A 15 -11.68 10.01 -2.12
N PRO A 16 -12.58 9.15 -1.62
CA PRO A 16 -12.33 7.72 -1.59
C PRO A 16 -12.45 7.11 -2.98
N ASP A 17 -11.57 6.18 -3.30
CA ASP A 17 -11.61 5.44 -4.58
C ASP A 17 -11.11 3.98 -4.49
N LEU A 18 -10.57 3.54 -3.35
CA LEU A 18 -10.15 2.16 -3.14
C LEU A 18 -10.56 1.65 -1.74
N LEU A 19 -10.89 0.35 -1.68
CA LEU A 19 -11.13 -0.41 -0.45
C LEU A 19 -10.20 -1.61 -0.45
N TYR A 20 -9.32 -1.72 0.56
CA TYR A 20 -8.54 -2.93 0.81
C TYR A 20 -9.22 -3.77 1.87
N VAL A 21 -9.23 -5.09 1.63
CA VAL A 21 -9.81 -6.09 2.52
C VAL A 21 -8.72 -7.08 2.93
N PRO A 22 -8.84 -7.75 4.08
CA PRO A 22 -7.96 -8.85 4.43
C PRO A 22 -8.06 -9.97 3.38
N THR A 23 -6.92 -10.36 2.82
CA THR A 23 -6.81 -11.34 1.73
C THR A 23 -5.71 -12.35 2.04
N ALA A 24 -6.05 -13.64 1.98
CA ALA A 24 -5.08 -14.72 2.05
C ALA A 24 -4.45 -14.91 0.67
N LYS A 25 -3.14 -15.17 0.62
CA LYS A 25 -2.40 -15.31 -0.62
C LYS A 25 -1.48 -16.52 -0.59
N SER A 26 -1.38 -17.22 -1.71
CA SER A 26 -0.47 -18.34 -1.92
C SER A 26 0.05 -18.37 -3.36
N LEU A 27 1.28 -18.87 -3.55
CA LEU A 27 1.90 -19.04 -4.88
C LEU A 27 1.78 -20.47 -5.40
N THR A 28 1.31 -21.41 -4.58
CA THR A 28 1.37 -22.84 -4.91
C THR A 28 -0.01 -23.49 -5.01
N ASN A 29 -0.97 -23.07 -4.19
CA ASN A 29 -2.33 -23.60 -4.20
C ASN A 29 -3.36 -22.55 -3.71
N PRO A 30 -4.65 -22.69 -4.03
CA PRO A 30 -5.70 -21.82 -3.50
C PRO A 30 -5.75 -21.85 -1.95
N PRO A 31 -5.58 -20.70 -1.27
CA PRO A 31 -5.69 -20.66 0.18
C PRO A 31 -7.17 -20.71 0.62
N PRO A 32 -7.45 -21.14 1.87
CA PRO A 32 -8.77 -20.99 2.46
C PRO A 32 -9.11 -19.49 2.67
N LEU A 33 -10.38 -19.21 2.95
CA LEU A 33 -10.80 -17.87 3.34
C LEU A 33 -9.98 -17.44 4.58
N PRO A 34 -9.54 -16.16 4.67
CA PRO A 34 -8.85 -15.67 5.85
C PRO A 34 -9.70 -15.93 7.10
N GLY A 35 -9.15 -16.65 8.06
CA GLY A 35 -9.75 -16.78 9.39
C GLY A 35 -9.68 -15.47 10.18
N PRO A 36 -10.13 -15.47 11.44
CA PRO A 36 -9.96 -14.33 12.34
C PRO A 36 -8.49 -13.89 12.39
N ASN A 37 -8.26 -12.61 12.13
CA ASN A 37 -6.93 -12.02 12.09
C ASN A 37 -7.00 -10.54 12.50
N ASN A 38 -5.85 -9.94 12.79
CA ASN A 38 -5.78 -8.55 13.24
C ASN A 38 -5.44 -7.58 12.09
N VAL A 39 -5.70 -7.95 10.83
CA VAL A 39 -5.54 -7.07 9.68
C VAL A 39 -6.86 -6.35 9.44
N ASP A 40 -6.83 -5.02 9.48
CA ASP A 40 -8.01 -4.18 9.26
C ASP A 40 -8.38 -4.06 7.78
N HIS A 41 -9.64 -3.75 7.50
CA HIS A 41 -10.03 -3.17 6.21
C HIS A 41 -9.54 -1.74 6.13
N TYR A 42 -9.23 -1.27 4.92
CA TYR A 42 -8.79 0.10 4.70
C TYR A 42 -9.60 0.80 3.63
N LYS A 43 -10.13 1.97 3.97
CA LYS A 43 -10.66 2.92 2.99
C LYS A 43 -9.54 3.87 2.58
N CYS A 44 -9.20 3.86 1.30
CA CYS A 44 -8.12 4.67 0.74
C CYS A 44 -8.69 5.88 0.01
N TYR A 45 -8.08 7.03 0.31
CA TYR A 45 -8.46 8.30 -0.27
C TYR A 45 -7.32 8.85 -1.10
N LYS A 46 -7.65 9.34 -2.29
CA LYS A 46 -6.71 10.09 -3.10
C LYS A 46 -6.27 11.35 -2.36
N VAL A 47 -4.97 11.61 -2.35
CA VAL A 47 -4.41 12.79 -1.70
C VAL A 47 -3.61 13.69 -2.64
N LYS A 48 -3.44 14.94 -2.26
CA LYS A 48 -2.53 15.90 -2.90
C LYS A 48 -1.70 16.61 -1.84
N VAL A 49 -0.50 17.04 -2.18
CA VAL A 49 0.29 17.91 -1.29
C VAL A 49 -0.48 19.22 -1.10
N THR A 50 -0.68 19.62 0.16
CA THR A 50 -1.42 20.84 0.50
C THR A 50 -0.72 22.06 -0.08
N SER A 51 -1.49 22.94 -0.73
CA SER A 51 -0.95 24.17 -1.31
C SER A 51 -0.29 25.05 -0.24
N GLY A 52 0.82 25.71 -0.59
CA GLY A 52 1.57 26.56 0.35
C GLY A 52 2.45 25.82 1.36
N THR A 53 2.46 24.48 1.34
CA THR A 53 3.35 23.66 2.19
C THR A 53 4.57 23.14 1.41
N PRO A 54 5.63 22.65 2.09
CA PRO A 54 6.77 22.07 1.41
C PRO A 54 6.37 20.98 0.40
N LYS A 55 6.93 21.05 -0.80
CA LYS A 55 6.69 20.04 -1.84
C LYS A 55 7.23 18.68 -1.39
N PHE A 56 6.65 17.61 -1.94
CA PHE A 56 7.24 16.28 -1.78
C PHE A 56 8.68 16.28 -2.32
N PRO A 57 9.67 15.81 -1.52
CA PRO A 57 11.06 15.86 -1.94
C PRO A 57 11.30 14.93 -3.13
N ARG A 58 12.33 15.28 -3.90
CA ARG A 58 12.78 14.49 -5.05
C ARG A 58 13.85 13.50 -4.60
N ASP A 59 14.16 12.56 -5.49
CA ASP A 59 15.29 11.65 -5.37
C ASP A 59 15.26 10.74 -4.13
N ILE A 60 14.06 10.47 -3.63
CA ILE A 60 13.85 9.46 -2.58
C ILE A 60 13.92 8.07 -3.21
N GLN A 61 14.83 7.26 -2.71
CA GLN A 61 14.98 5.86 -3.09
C GLN A 61 14.79 4.94 -1.90
N VAL A 62 14.15 3.81 -2.17
CA VAL A 62 13.90 2.74 -1.21
C VAL A 62 14.20 1.40 -1.86
N THR A 63 14.82 0.50 -1.13
CA THR A 63 15.06 -0.86 -1.60
C THR A 63 13.97 -1.77 -1.06
N VAL A 64 13.27 -2.45 -1.96
CA VAL A 64 12.15 -3.33 -1.64
C VAL A 64 12.49 -4.75 -2.07
N SER A 65 12.17 -5.71 -1.20
CA SER A 65 12.22 -7.13 -1.51
C SER A 65 10.89 -7.74 -1.10
N ASP A 66 10.34 -8.59 -1.96
CA ASP A 66 9.15 -9.37 -1.68
C ASP A 66 9.18 -10.69 -2.44
N GLN A 67 8.19 -11.53 -2.15
CA GLN A 67 7.93 -12.82 -2.78
C GLN A 67 7.60 -12.81 -4.28
N PHE A 68 7.43 -11.63 -4.91
CA PHE A 68 7.21 -11.47 -6.33
C PHE A 68 8.47 -11.01 -7.07
N ARG A 69 9.57 -10.75 -6.34
CA ARG A 69 10.87 -10.41 -6.92
C ARG A 69 11.91 -11.48 -6.62
N HIS A 70 12.66 -11.87 -7.65
CA HIS A 70 13.80 -12.77 -7.48
C HIS A 70 14.97 -12.11 -6.73
N ILE A 71 15.10 -10.78 -6.85
CA ILE A 71 16.14 -9.97 -6.22
C ILE A 71 15.51 -8.66 -5.74
N ALA A 72 15.97 -8.15 -4.59
CA ALA A 72 15.59 -6.83 -4.11
C ALA A 72 15.82 -5.76 -5.20
N GLY A 73 14.89 -4.83 -5.32
CA GLY A 73 14.95 -3.74 -6.29
C GLY A 73 14.93 -2.39 -5.61
N THR A 74 15.68 -1.43 -6.14
CA THR A 74 15.59 -0.03 -5.72
C THR A 74 14.49 0.68 -6.49
N PHE A 75 13.62 1.40 -5.80
CA PHE A 75 12.51 2.15 -6.37
C PHE A 75 12.65 3.64 -6.05
N ASN A 76 12.37 4.47 -7.05
CA ASN A 76 12.16 5.89 -6.86
C ASN A 76 10.75 6.11 -6.31
N VAL A 77 10.65 6.79 -5.17
CA VAL A 77 9.36 7.23 -4.60
C VAL A 77 9.05 8.61 -5.16
N LEU A 78 7.99 8.72 -5.96
CA LEU A 78 7.77 9.88 -6.82
C LEU A 78 6.85 10.93 -6.20
N LYS A 79 5.73 10.49 -5.63
CA LYS A 79 4.74 11.37 -4.99
C LYS A 79 3.75 10.59 -4.13
N PRO A 80 3.17 11.22 -3.11
CA PRO A 80 2.01 10.69 -2.39
C PRO A 80 0.85 10.46 -3.36
N ARG A 81 0.07 9.40 -3.11
CA ARG A 81 -1.10 9.06 -3.92
C ARG A 81 -2.32 8.73 -3.10
N HIS A 82 -2.21 7.87 -2.09
CA HIS A 82 -3.33 7.53 -1.21
C HIS A 82 -2.96 7.64 0.27
N LEU A 83 -3.93 8.09 1.06
CA LEU A 83 -3.96 7.89 2.50
C LEU A 83 -5.04 6.84 2.79
N CYS A 84 -4.66 5.71 3.35
CA CYS A 84 -5.55 4.62 3.71
C CYS A 84 -5.79 4.62 5.22
N THR A 85 -7.07 4.74 5.59
CA THR A 85 -7.51 4.74 6.99
C THR A 85 -8.16 3.39 7.32
N PRO A 86 -7.85 2.78 8.47
CA PRO A 86 -8.53 1.56 8.90
C PRO A 86 -10.03 1.85 9.06
N VAL A 87 -10.89 0.92 8.64
CA VAL A 87 -12.34 1.13 8.57
C VAL A 87 -13.09 -0.10 9.05
N SER A 88 -14.23 0.13 9.71
CA SER A 88 -15.18 -0.93 10.03
C SER A 88 -16.02 -1.25 8.81
N LYS A 89 -16.03 -2.52 8.40
CA LYS A 89 -17.00 -3.05 7.44
C LYS A 89 -18.16 -3.65 8.25
N ASN A 90 -19.39 -3.18 8.04
CA ASN A 90 -20.61 -3.71 8.69
C ASN A 90 -20.57 -3.76 10.23
N GLY A 91 -19.84 -2.85 10.89
CA GLY A 91 -19.72 -2.83 12.35
C GLY A 91 -18.68 -3.80 12.92
N GLU A 92 -17.85 -4.42 12.08
CA GLU A 92 -16.69 -5.20 12.50
C GLU A 92 -15.70 -4.34 13.31
N VAL A 93 -14.96 -5.00 14.20
CA VAL A 93 -13.95 -4.34 15.05
C VAL A 93 -12.79 -3.85 14.19
N VAL A 94 -12.34 -2.63 14.47
CA VAL A 94 -11.07 -2.11 13.96
C VAL A 94 -9.99 -2.40 15.00
N HIS A 95 -9.10 -3.33 14.71
CA HIS A 95 -8.05 -3.81 15.60
C HIS A 95 -6.94 -2.77 15.80
N ASN A 96 -6.55 -2.06 14.73
CA ASN A 96 -5.44 -1.10 14.78
C ASN A 96 -5.90 0.29 14.29
N PRO A 97 -6.71 1.03 15.07
CA PRO A 97 -7.32 2.29 14.64
C PRO A 97 -6.31 3.40 14.30
N ASN A 98 -5.07 3.28 14.78
CA ASN A 98 -4.00 4.23 14.53
C ASN A 98 -3.03 3.80 13.41
N ALA A 99 -3.12 2.57 12.93
CA ALA A 99 -2.28 2.07 11.85
C ALA A 99 -2.83 2.57 10.51
N HIS A 100 -2.28 3.67 10.00
CA HIS A 100 -2.63 4.17 8.67
C HIS A 100 -1.60 3.70 7.66
N LEU A 101 -1.98 3.64 6.38
CA LEU A 101 -1.00 3.47 5.30
C LEU A 101 -0.92 4.74 4.48
N MET A 102 0.29 5.23 4.25
CA MET A 102 0.55 6.24 3.25
C MET A 102 1.15 5.56 2.02
N CYS A 103 0.46 5.69 0.88
CA CYS A 103 0.85 5.07 -0.37
C CYS A 103 1.41 6.11 -1.34
N TYR A 104 2.53 5.77 -1.96
CA TYR A 104 3.27 6.63 -2.87
C TYR A 104 3.42 5.96 -4.22
N VAL A 105 3.31 6.73 -5.31
CA VAL A 105 3.68 6.22 -6.62
C VAL A 105 5.17 5.86 -6.60
N SER A 106 5.49 4.62 -6.91
CA SER A 106 6.85 4.11 -6.94
C SER A 106 7.16 3.48 -8.29
N ARG A 107 8.40 3.62 -8.77
CA ARG A 107 8.87 2.98 -10.00
C ARG A 107 10.30 2.47 -9.82
N PRO A 108 10.70 1.36 -10.47
CA PRO A 108 12.09 0.91 -10.43
C PRO A 108 13.05 2.05 -10.80
N ALA A 109 14.13 2.20 -10.03
CA ALA A 109 15.17 3.17 -10.33
C ALA A 109 15.88 2.83 -11.64
N ARG A 110 16.58 3.81 -12.22
CA ARG A 110 17.30 3.59 -13.49
C ARG A 110 18.32 2.46 -13.33
N GLY A 111 18.31 1.51 -14.26
CA GLY A 111 19.21 0.35 -14.25
C GLY A 111 18.71 -0.85 -13.42
N GLN A 112 17.59 -0.71 -12.71
CA GLN A 112 16.99 -1.82 -11.96
C GLN A 112 16.21 -2.75 -12.89
N PRO A 113 16.17 -4.08 -12.61
CA PRO A 113 15.38 -5.03 -13.38
C PRO A 113 13.90 -4.64 -13.39
N LYS A 114 13.29 -4.71 -14.59
CA LYS A 114 11.84 -4.57 -14.74
C LYS A 114 11.12 -5.71 -14.02
N HIS A 115 9.88 -5.45 -13.62
CA HIS A 115 8.99 -6.48 -13.11
C HIS A 115 8.83 -7.61 -14.13
N VAL A 116 8.94 -8.85 -13.64
CA VAL A 116 8.60 -10.05 -14.41
C VAL A 116 7.27 -10.55 -13.86
N PRO A 117 6.21 -10.68 -14.68
CA PRO A 117 4.93 -11.19 -14.23
C PRO A 117 5.06 -12.52 -13.48
N VAL A 118 4.47 -12.59 -12.29
CA VAL A 118 4.41 -13.80 -11.47
C VAL A 118 2.98 -14.30 -11.49
N ALA A 119 2.82 -15.56 -11.92
CA ALA A 119 1.56 -16.27 -11.99
C ALA A 119 1.81 -17.79 -11.81
N PRO A 120 0.85 -18.54 -11.25
CA PRO A 120 -0.40 -18.05 -10.66
C PRO A 120 -0.18 -17.42 -9.28
N VAL A 121 -0.99 -16.40 -8.95
CA VAL A 121 -1.12 -15.89 -7.58
C VAL A 121 -2.54 -16.19 -7.12
N TYR A 122 -2.66 -17.15 -6.20
CA TYR A 122 -3.95 -17.51 -5.65
C TYR A 122 -4.28 -16.58 -4.48
N VAL A 123 -5.48 -16.01 -4.51
CA VAL A 123 -5.99 -15.16 -3.44
C VAL A 123 -7.37 -15.63 -3.01
N HIS A 124 -7.70 -15.41 -1.74
CA HIS A 124 -9.04 -15.63 -1.21
C HIS A 124 -9.34 -14.54 -0.19
N ASP A 125 -10.45 -13.86 -0.38
CA ASP A 125 -11.00 -12.90 0.56
C ASP A 125 -12.52 -13.06 0.66
N GLN A 126 -13.17 -12.15 1.37
CA GLN A 126 -14.62 -12.15 1.60
C GLN A 126 -15.50 -12.08 0.33
N PHE A 127 -14.92 -11.82 -0.85
CA PHE A 127 -15.62 -11.82 -2.13
C PHE A 127 -15.41 -13.11 -2.93
N GLY A 128 -14.63 -14.05 -2.39
CA GLY A 128 -14.36 -15.37 -2.97
C GLY A 128 -12.92 -15.55 -3.44
N PRO A 129 -12.57 -16.76 -3.91
CA PRO A 129 -11.24 -17.06 -4.41
C PRO A 129 -11.03 -16.49 -5.83
N GLN A 130 -9.82 -16.02 -6.10
CA GLN A 130 -9.39 -15.59 -7.44
C GLN A 130 -7.98 -16.09 -7.75
N THR A 131 -7.67 -16.23 -9.04
CA THR A 131 -6.31 -16.49 -9.53
C THR A 131 -5.86 -15.29 -10.34
N LEU A 132 -4.77 -14.66 -9.90
CA LEU A 132 -4.25 -13.41 -10.45
C LEU A 132 -2.84 -13.61 -11.03
N ALA A 133 -2.38 -12.60 -11.77
CA ALA A 133 -1.00 -12.45 -12.19
C ALA A 133 -0.53 -11.04 -11.83
N THR A 134 0.70 -10.90 -11.33
CA THR A 134 1.29 -9.58 -11.13
C THR A 134 1.65 -8.96 -12.49
N VAL A 135 1.42 -7.66 -12.64
CA VAL A 135 1.67 -6.95 -13.93
C VAL A 135 2.84 -5.97 -13.82
N LYS A 136 2.85 -5.16 -12.76
CA LYS A 136 3.91 -4.20 -12.44
C LYS A 136 3.73 -3.75 -10.99
N GLU A 137 4.78 -3.17 -10.40
CA GLU A 137 4.65 -2.36 -9.20
C GLU A 137 4.06 -0.97 -9.55
N ASP A 138 3.12 -0.49 -8.74
CA ASP A 138 2.42 0.80 -8.97
C ASP A 138 2.58 1.75 -7.78
N GLU A 139 2.38 1.24 -6.56
CA GLU A 139 2.47 2.02 -5.32
C GLU A 139 3.26 1.28 -4.23
N LEU A 140 3.98 2.04 -3.42
CA LEU A 140 4.57 1.61 -2.17
C LEU A 140 3.74 2.19 -1.02
N CYS A 141 3.05 1.32 -0.28
CA CYS A 141 2.30 1.67 0.92
C CYS A 141 3.11 1.36 2.17
N ILE A 142 3.24 2.34 3.07
CA ILE A 142 4.00 2.19 4.31
C ILE A 142 3.15 2.55 5.53
N PRO A 143 3.39 1.89 6.69
CA PRO A 143 2.78 2.30 7.95
C PRO A 143 3.09 3.76 8.26
N SER A 144 2.08 4.51 8.68
CA SER A 144 2.17 5.94 8.98
C SER A 144 1.21 6.32 10.09
N LEU A 145 1.49 7.44 10.74
CA LEU A 145 0.56 8.13 11.64
C LEU A 145 -0.04 9.34 10.90
N LYS A 146 -1.22 9.76 11.32
CA LYS A 146 -1.83 11.00 10.82
C LYS A 146 -2.20 11.92 11.97
N THR A 147 -2.14 13.21 11.70
CA THR A 147 -2.74 14.26 12.51
C THR A 147 -3.62 15.08 11.59
N VAL A 148 -4.88 15.29 11.97
CA VAL A 148 -5.79 16.17 11.23
C VAL A 148 -5.53 17.59 11.70
N LEU A 149 -5.28 18.49 10.76
CA LEU A 149 -5.10 19.90 11.03
C LEU A 149 -6.46 20.62 10.91
N PRO A 150 -6.69 21.67 11.73
CA PRO A 150 -7.91 22.47 11.67
C PRO A 150 -8.05 23.24 10.34
#